data_AF-A0A6M4AQW2-F1
#
_entry.id   AF-A0A6M4AQW2-F1
#
_cell.length_a   1.000
_cell.length_b   1.000
_cell.length_c   1.000
_cell.angle_alpha   90.00
_cell.angle_beta   90.00
_cell.angle_gamma   90.00
#
_symmetry.space_group_name_H-M   'P 1'
#
loop_
_entity.id
_entity.type
_entity.pdbx_description
1 polymer ?
#
loop_
_entity_poly.entity_id
_entity_poly.type
_entity_poly.pdbx_seq_one_letter_code
_entity_poly.pdbx_strand_id
1 'polypeptide(L)'
;MLDWSRLRLPVMQAPMIIAASLDLVMASCKAGVIGAFPVGNARPPDTLENWLARLADEEAQTLEEGGTFAPWCVNLLAARQIERDLKRERLDLCRRYKAPLILTNLGDPREEVEAAHEWGGLVFHDVTTMRFAEKAIEAGVDGLMLVCGGAGGHAGTLNPFAFLPQVRRIFDGPIMLAGGIADGHGIAAALALGADLVAMGTRFIATREAGASPEHKQCLVDAAAEDVLFTDAIAGMPASFIRQSIIANGLDPDALPAPLAFHRPNLPEGVRAWKTVFSGGHSVGLVDDVTSVADLVDRLESELSEAAAPRDWRASLRGRL
;
A
#
# COMPACT_ATOMS: atom_id res chain seq x y z
N MET A 1 1.49 19.00 -13.08
CA MET A 1 1.25 17.59 -13.41
C MET A 1 2.40 16.79 -12.82
N LEU A 2 2.12 15.65 -12.19
CA LEU A 2 3.13 14.86 -11.49
C LEU A 2 4.18 14.33 -12.47
N ASP A 3 5.45 14.49 -12.12
CA ASP A 3 6.57 14.06 -12.95
C ASP A 3 6.94 12.60 -12.64
N TRP A 4 6.39 11.68 -13.43
CA TRP A 4 6.63 10.24 -13.31
C TRP A 4 8.06 9.83 -13.69
N SER A 5 8.83 10.70 -14.36
CA SER A 5 10.22 10.38 -14.75
C SER A 5 11.17 10.26 -13.56
N ARG A 6 10.73 10.70 -12.38
CA ARG A 6 11.45 10.55 -11.11
C ARG A 6 11.37 9.14 -10.52
N LEU A 7 10.53 8.27 -11.08
CA LEU A 7 10.44 6.88 -10.66
C LEU A 7 11.53 6.05 -11.34
N ARG A 8 12.28 5.29 -10.52
CA ARG A 8 13.14 4.20 -10.98
C ARG A 8 12.32 2.96 -11.34
N LEU A 9 11.28 2.69 -10.54
CA LEU A 9 10.35 1.57 -10.74
C LEU A 9 8.90 2.03 -10.57
N PRO A 10 7.94 1.38 -11.26
CA PRO A 10 6.51 1.67 -11.12
C PRO A 10 5.93 1.07 -9.83
N VAL A 11 6.54 1.41 -8.68
CA VAL A 11 6.24 0.84 -7.37
C VAL A 11 5.87 1.94 -6.39
N MET A 12 4.86 1.66 -5.58
CA MET A 12 4.55 2.38 -4.35
C MET A 12 4.80 1.46 -3.15
N GLN A 13 5.54 1.95 -2.16
CA GLN A 13 5.47 1.43 -0.80
C GLN A 13 4.10 1.79 -0.22
N ALA A 14 3.26 0.80 0.06
CA ALA A 14 1.84 1.03 0.39
C ALA A 14 1.65 1.75 1.73
N PRO A 15 0.62 2.61 1.91
CA PRO A 15 0.39 3.31 3.17
C PRO A 15 -0.14 2.35 4.24
N MET A 16 0.74 1.97 5.17
CA MET A 16 0.47 0.98 6.19
C MET A 16 0.43 1.63 7.58
N ILE A 17 -0.67 1.42 8.31
CA ILE A 17 -0.76 1.88 9.69
C ILE A 17 0.38 1.27 10.51
N ILE A 18 1.06 2.08 11.33
CA ILE A 18 2.27 1.76 12.11
C ILE A 18 3.52 1.55 11.25
N ALA A 19 3.46 0.70 10.21
CA ALA A 19 4.65 0.29 9.46
C ALA A 19 5.20 1.38 8.54
N ALA A 20 4.34 2.22 7.93
CA ALA A 20 4.76 3.36 7.13
C ALA A 20 5.19 4.54 8.01
N SER A 21 6.39 4.40 8.60
CA SER A 21 7.12 5.46 9.31
C SER A 21 7.58 6.54 8.34
N LEU A 22 7.90 7.74 8.86
CA LEU A 22 8.50 8.79 8.05
C LEU A 22 9.82 8.34 7.42
N ASP A 23 10.62 7.56 8.15
CA ASP A 23 11.90 7.01 7.64
C ASP A 23 11.67 6.06 6.46
N LEU A 24 10.63 5.22 6.49
CA LEU A 24 10.27 4.34 5.37
C LEU A 24 9.85 5.15 4.14
N VAL A 25 9.03 6.17 4.33
CA VAL A 25 8.57 7.05 3.24
C VAL A 25 9.75 7.76 2.59
N MET A 26 10.62 8.37 3.42
CA MET A 26 11.83 9.06 2.97
C MET A 26 12.77 8.14 2.20
N ALA A 27 13.05 6.95 2.75
CA ALA A 27 13.91 5.97 2.09
C ALA A 27 13.32 5.49 0.76
N SER A 28 11.99 5.31 0.69
CA SER A 28 11.29 4.92 -0.54
C SER A 28 11.42 5.99 -1.62
N CYS A 29 11.14 7.26 -1.27
CA CYS A 29 11.29 8.39 -2.18
C CYS A 29 12.73 8.51 -2.71
N LYS A 30 13.72 8.44 -1.81
CA LYS A 30 15.16 8.52 -2.18
C LYS A 30 15.63 7.33 -3.01
N ALA A 31 15.04 6.15 -2.82
CA ALA A 31 15.33 4.97 -3.62
C ALA A 31 14.67 4.99 -5.01
N GLY A 32 13.79 5.96 -5.29
CA GLY A 32 13.14 6.13 -6.60
C GLY A 32 11.79 5.41 -6.74
N VAL A 33 11.10 5.11 -5.64
CA VAL A 33 9.74 4.55 -5.63
C VAL A 33 8.81 5.43 -4.79
N ILE A 34 7.50 5.36 -5.01
CA ILE A 34 6.56 6.23 -4.30
C ILE A 34 6.51 5.84 -2.82
N GLY A 35 6.84 6.77 -1.92
CA GLY A 35 6.67 6.60 -0.48
C GLY A 35 5.26 7.02 -0.05
N ALA A 36 4.51 6.17 0.65
CA ALA A 36 3.15 6.49 1.07
C ALA A 36 2.90 6.24 2.55
N PHE A 37 2.12 7.11 3.18
CA PHE A 37 1.74 6.95 4.59
C PHE A 37 0.28 7.35 4.84
N PRO A 38 -0.42 6.66 5.75
CA PRO A 38 -1.71 7.12 6.25
C PRO A 38 -1.50 8.25 7.24
N VAL A 39 -2.33 9.30 7.17
CA VAL A 39 -2.26 10.43 8.12
C VAL A 39 -2.39 10.01 9.59
N GLY A 40 -2.98 8.83 9.84
CA GLY A 40 -3.09 8.25 11.18
C GLY A 40 -1.75 7.80 11.78
N ASN A 41 -0.65 7.79 11.04
CA ASN A 41 0.70 7.46 11.55
C ASN A 41 1.42 8.67 12.15
N ALA A 42 1.13 9.89 11.69
CA ALA A 42 1.67 11.11 12.27
C ALA A 42 0.98 11.36 13.61
N ARG A 43 1.59 10.89 14.69
CA ARG A 43 1.08 10.96 16.08
C ARG A 43 2.12 11.61 16.99
N PRO A 44 1.71 12.21 18.11
CA PRO A 44 2.62 12.83 19.06
C PRO A 44 3.81 11.93 19.42
N PRO A 45 5.05 12.48 19.47
CA PRO A 45 5.36 13.92 19.44
C PRO A 45 5.30 14.58 18.05
N ASP A 46 5.18 13.81 16.98
CA ASP A 46 5.06 14.34 15.63
C ASP A 46 3.63 14.77 15.29
N THR A 47 3.51 15.67 14.33
CA THR A 47 2.24 16.06 13.72
C THR A 47 2.27 15.82 12.21
N LEU A 48 1.09 15.78 11.57
CA LEU A 48 1.00 15.71 10.12
C LEU A 48 1.75 16.86 9.45
N GLU A 49 1.65 18.08 10.01
CA GLU A 49 2.38 19.24 9.53
C GLU A 49 3.90 19.01 9.58
N ASN A 50 4.43 18.46 10.68
CA ASN A 50 5.87 18.18 10.78
C ASN A 50 6.35 17.16 9.75
N TRP A 51 5.56 16.11 9.49
CA TRP A 51 5.89 15.11 8.47
C TRP A 51 5.89 15.72 7.07
N LEU A 52 4.85 16.49 6.72
CA LEU A 52 4.74 17.15 5.42
C LEU A 52 5.85 18.18 5.19
N ALA A 53 6.18 18.97 6.22
CA ALA A 53 7.29 19.91 6.17
C ALA A 53 8.61 19.20 5.89
N ARG A 54 8.93 18.14 6.66
CA ARG A 54 10.15 17.37 6.46
C ARG A 54 10.21 16.75 5.06
N LEU A 55 9.12 16.18 4.56
CA LEU A 55 9.06 15.61 3.21
C LEU A 55 9.32 16.67 2.13
N ALA A 56 8.70 17.84 2.25
CA ALA A 56 8.89 18.94 1.30
C ALA A 56 10.33 19.48 1.34
N ASP A 57 10.90 19.66 2.54
CA ASP A 57 12.27 20.14 2.73
C ASP A 57 13.29 19.15 2.15
N GLU A 58 13.15 17.85 2.46
CA GLU A 58 14.03 16.80 1.95
C GLU A 58 13.90 16.61 0.43
N GLU A 59 12.68 16.71 -0.12
CA GLU A 59 12.47 16.70 -1.57
C GLU A 59 13.21 17.86 -2.23
N ALA A 60 13.02 19.10 -1.73
CA ALA A 60 13.65 20.29 -2.28
C ALA A 60 15.18 20.18 -2.23
N GLN A 61 15.73 19.83 -1.07
CA GLN A 61 17.18 19.69 -0.90
C GLN A 61 17.76 18.59 -1.80
N THR A 62 17.14 17.41 -1.84
CA THR A 62 17.64 16.28 -2.63
C THR A 62 17.67 16.62 -4.12
N LEU A 63 16.63 17.31 -4.63
CA LEU A 63 16.57 17.70 -6.03
C LEU A 63 17.55 18.83 -6.38
N GLU A 64 17.77 19.79 -5.48
CA GLU A 64 18.79 20.84 -5.65
C GLU A 64 20.21 20.27 -5.72
N GLU A 65 20.48 19.20 -4.96
CA GLU A 65 21.76 18.46 -4.98
C GLU A 65 21.89 17.50 -6.19
N GLY A 66 20.85 17.40 -7.04
CA GLY A 66 20.82 16.53 -8.21
C GLY A 66 20.54 15.06 -7.91
N GLY A 67 20.07 14.75 -6.70
CA GLY A 67 19.66 13.41 -6.28
C GLY A 67 18.27 13.02 -6.79
N THR A 68 17.89 11.77 -6.55
CA THR A 68 16.56 11.24 -6.87
C THR A 68 15.62 11.40 -5.67
N PHE A 69 14.44 11.97 -5.91
CA PHE A 69 13.35 11.98 -4.95
C PHE A 69 12.03 11.71 -5.67
N ALA A 70 11.55 10.47 -5.57
CA ALA A 70 10.26 10.08 -6.12
C ALA A 70 9.10 10.72 -5.34
N PRO A 71 7.92 10.88 -5.97
CA PRO A 71 6.76 11.46 -5.30
C PRO A 71 6.41 10.77 -3.98
N TRP A 72 5.90 11.53 -3.03
CA TRP A 72 5.32 11.02 -1.78
C TRP A 72 3.79 11.07 -1.84
N CYS A 73 3.14 10.21 -1.07
CA CYS A 73 1.69 10.07 -1.08
C CYS A 73 1.08 10.11 0.31
N VAL A 74 0.03 10.94 0.46
CA VAL A 74 -0.74 11.05 1.69
C VAL A 74 -2.01 10.22 1.57
N ASN A 75 -2.19 9.25 2.46
CA ASN A 75 -3.43 8.47 2.52
C ASN A 75 -4.46 9.08 3.48
N LEU A 76 -5.64 9.38 2.95
CA LEU A 76 -6.78 10.01 3.63
C LEU A 76 -8.02 9.10 3.60
N LEU A 77 -8.71 9.00 4.73
CA LEU A 77 -10.02 8.35 4.78
C LEU A 77 -11.09 9.32 4.26
N ALA A 78 -11.80 8.93 3.20
CA ALA A 78 -12.92 9.67 2.61
C ALA A 78 -14.27 9.39 3.32
N ALA A 79 -14.20 8.81 4.52
CA ALA A 79 -15.37 8.31 5.23
C ALA A 79 -16.17 9.46 5.84
N ARG A 80 -17.50 9.42 5.68
CA ARG A 80 -18.42 10.47 6.17
C ARG A 80 -18.41 10.62 7.69
N GLN A 81 -17.91 9.62 8.40
CA GLN A 81 -17.77 9.60 9.86
C GLN A 81 -16.56 10.39 10.36
N ILE A 82 -15.66 10.81 9.47
CA ILE A 82 -14.55 11.70 9.85
C ILE A 82 -15.13 13.10 10.05
N GLU A 83 -14.82 13.70 11.20
CA GLU A 83 -15.24 15.06 11.53
C GLU A 83 -14.83 16.05 10.43
N ARG A 84 -15.77 16.89 10.02
CA ARG A 84 -15.61 17.77 8.86
C ARG A 84 -14.45 18.75 9.00
N ASP A 85 -14.26 19.29 10.19
CA ASP A 85 -13.19 20.27 10.45
C ASP A 85 -11.82 19.60 10.40
N LEU A 86 -11.70 18.36 10.91
CA LEU A 86 -10.48 17.56 10.81
C LEU A 86 -10.15 17.20 9.35
N LYS A 87 -11.17 16.88 8.54
CA LYS A 87 -10.99 16.63 7.10
C LYS A 87 -10.46 17.88 6.39
N ARG A 88 -11.05 19.05 6.67
CA ARG A 88 -10.61 20.34 6.14
C ARG A 88 -9.18 20.66 6.54
N GLU A 89 -8.84 20.52 7.81
CA GLU A 89 -7.49 20.76 8.33
C GLU A 89 -6.44 19.93 7.59
N ARG A 90 -6.70 18.63 7.39
CA ARG A 90 -5.80 17.73 6.65
C ARG A 90 -5.63 18.15 5.20
N LEU A 91 -6.72 18.54 4.52
CA LEU A 91 -6.66 19.02 3.14
C LEU A 91 -5.93 20.36 3.04
N ASP A 92 -6.11 21.26 3.99
CA ASP A 92 -5.41 22.55 4.03
C ASP A 92 -3.91 22.37 4.24
N LEU A 93 -3.50 21.40 5.08
CA LEU A 93 -2.09 21.00 5.20
C LEU A 93 -1.56 20.39 3.89
N CYS A 94 -2.30 19.47 3.26
CA CYS A 94 -1.90 18.90 1.97
C CYS A 94 -1.74 19.99 0.89
N ARG A 95 -2.65 20.97 0.85
CA ARG A 95 -2.57 22.14 -0.05
C ARG A 95 -1.33 23.00 0.25
N ARG A 96 -1.08 23.31 1.52
CA ARG A 96 0.08 24.12 1.96
C ARG A 96 1.40 23.54 1.48
N TYR A 97 1.57 22.23 1.62
CA TYR A 97 2.78 21.51 1.21
C TYR A 97 2.70 20.93 -0.21
N LYS A 98 1.64 21.25 -0.96
CA LYS A 98 1.40 20.80 -2.34
C LYS A 98 1.59 19.29 -2.52
N ALA A 99 0.93 18.50 -1.68
CA ALA A 99 1.00 17.05 -1.72
C ALA A 99 0.78 16.52 -3.15
N PRO A 100 1.77 15.82 -3.74
CA PRO A 100 1.72 15.50 -5.16
C PRO A 100 0.69 14.41 -5.48
N LEU A 101 0.51 13.47 -4.56
CA LEU A 101 -0.43 12.36 -4.68
C LEU A 101 -1.22 12.18 -3.38
N ILE A 102 -2.54 12.16 -3.49
CA ILE A 102 -3.45 11.75 -2.43
C ILE A 102 -3.97 10.36 -2.77
N LEU A 103 -3.89 9.43 -1.82
CA LEU A 103 -4.60 8.16 -1.91
C LEU A 103 -5.79 8.21 -0.97
N THR A 104 -7.00 8.09 -1.49
CA THR A 104 -8.20 8.01 -0.67
C THR A 104 -8.66 6.57 -0.49
N ASN A 105 -9.30 6.30 0.64
CA ASN A 105 -9.96 5.03 0.90
C ASN A 105 -11.23 5.22 1.74
N LEU A 106 -12.11 4.22 1.70
CA LEU A 106 -13.39 4.19 2.42
C LEU A 106 -14.23 5.47 2.24
N GLY A 107 -15.21 5.47 1.33
CA GLY A 107 -16.19 6.56 1.23
C GLY A 107 -16.26 7.16 -0.17
N ASP A 108 -16.65 8.44 -0.24
CA ASP A 108 -16.79 9.19 -1.50
C ASP A 108 -15.66 10.24 -1.58
N PRO A 109 -14.71 10.13 -2.53
CA PRO A 109 -13.52 10.98 -2.58
C PRO A 109 -13.73 12.33 -3.29
N ARG A 110 -14.95 12.72 -3.69
CA ARG A 110 -15.20 13.96 -4.47
C ARG A 110 -14.59 15.21 -3.84
N GLU A 111 -14.72 15.36 -2.53
CA GLU A 111 -14.19 16.55 -1.83
C GLU A 111 -12.65 16.60 -1.87
N GLU A 112 -12.00 15.44 -1.75
CA GLU A 112 -10.55 15.30 -1.88
C GLU A 112 -10.08 15.55 -3.32
N VAL A 113 -10.82 15.06 -4.32
CA VAL A 113 -10.58 15.32 -5.75
C VAL A 113 -10.66 16.82 -6.03
N GLU A 114 -11.79 17.46 -5.69
CA GLU A 114 -12.01 18.89 -5.89
C GLU A 114 -10.90 19.72 -5.24
N ALA A 115 -10.56 19.41 -3.98
CA ALA A 115 -9.51 20.12 -3.28
C ALA A 115 -8.14 19.92 -3.94
N ALA A 116 -7.74 18.67 -4.21
CA ALA A 116 -6.40 18.35 -4.71
C ALA A 116 -6.08 18.96 -6.08
N HIS A 117 -7.08 19.01 -6.95
CA HIS A 117 -6.95 19.63 -8.26
C HIS A 117 -6.63 21.13 -8.17
N GLU A 118 -7.03 21.83 -7.11
CA GLU A 118 -6.71 23.26 -6.92
C GLU A 118 -5.20 23.54 -6.77
N TRP A 119 -4.43 22.61 -6.20
CA TRP A 119 -2.97 22.74 -6.12
C TRP A 119 -2.21 21.88 -7.15
N GLY A 120 -2.95 21.22 -8.05
CA GLY A 120 -2.41 20.36 -9.10
C GLY A 120 -1.91 18.99 -8.61
N GLY A 121 -2.34 18.56 -7.42
CA GLY A 121 -2.15 17.19 -6.94
C GLY A 121 -3.09 16.21 -7.65
N LEU A 122 -2.74 14.93 -7.62
CA LEU A 122 -3.56 13.84 -8.16
C LEU A 122 -4.24 13.06 -7.04
N VAL A 123 -5.43 12.50 -7.31
CA VAL A 123 -6.15 11.65 -6.38
C VAL A 123 -6.34 10.26 -6.95
N PHE A 124 -5.75 9.28 -6.27
CA PHE A 124 -6.05 7.87 -6.51
C PHE A 124 -7.03 7.41 -5.45
N HIS A 125 -7.94 6.50 -5.79
CA HIS A 125 -8.85 5.88 -4.82
C HIS A 125 -8.66 4.38 -4.77
N ASP A 126 -8.57 3.83 -3.56
CA ASP A 126 -8.49 2.40 -3.37
C ASP A 126 -9.86 1.73 -3.57
N VAL A 127 -9.87 0.59 -4.26
CA VAL A 127 -11.11 -0.13 -4.56
C VAL A 127 -10.87 -1.64 -4.48
N THR A 128 -11.86 -2.34 -3.93
CA THR A 128 -11.82 -3.79 -3.71
C THR A 128 -12.84 -4.55 -4.56
N THR A 129 -13.72 -3.83 -5.27
CA THR A 129 -14.79 -4.40 -6.09
C THR A 129 -15.04 -3.55 -7.34
N MET A 130 -15.66 -4.13 -8.37
CA MET A 130 -16.07 -3.40 -9.59
C MET A 130 -17.00 -2.21 -9.28
N ARG A 131 -17.97 -2.39 -8.37
CA ARG A 131 -18.89 -1.31 -7.98
C ARG A 131 -18.15 -0.13 -7.35
N PHE A 132 -17.11 -0.39 -6.55
CA PHE A 132 -16.30 0.68 -5.99
C PHE A 132 -15.42 1.35 -7.05
N ALA A 133 -14.88 0.60 -8.01
CA ALA A 133 -14.19 1.16 -9.16
C ALA A 133 -15.09 2.10 -9.97
N GLU A 134 -16.30 1.68 -10.34
CA GLU A 134 -17.29 2.50 -11.05
C GLU A 134 -17.60 3.80 -10.29
N LYS A 135 -17.83 3.70 -8.97
CA LYS A 135 -18.15 4.87 -8.13
C LYS A 135 -16.98 5.83 -7.98
N ALA A 136 -15.76 5.32 -7.89
CA ALA A 136 -14.56 6.15 -7.84
C ALA A 136 -14.35 6.90 -9.15
N ILE A 137 -14.54 6.23 -10.30
CA ILE A 137 -14.48 6.86 -11.63
C ILE A 137 -15.54 7.97 -11.76
N GLU A 138 -16.79 7.71 -11.35
CA GLU A 138 -17.86 8.72 -11.29
C GLU A 138 -17.56 9.90 -10.35
N ALA A 139 -16.67 9.72 -9.38
CA ALA A 139 -16.22 10.75 -8.46
C ALA A 139 -15.10 11.64 -9.04
N GLY A 140 -14.57 11.29 -10.22
CA GLY A 140 -13.55 12.09 -10.92
C GLY A 140 -12.12 11.85 -10.46
N VAL A 141 -11.83 10.69 -9.84
CA VAL A 141 -10.48 10.33 -9.42
C VAL A 141 -9.54 10.25 -10.64
N ASP A 142 -8.28 10.64 -10.44
CA ASP A 142 -7.26 10.60 -11.49
C ASP A 142 -6.75 9.17 -11.72
N GLY A 143 -6.81 8.31 -10.69
CA GLY A 143 -6.35 6.93 -10.78
C GLY A 143 -7.05 6.00 -9.78
N LEU A 144 -6.83 4.70 -9.94
CA LEU A 144 -7.38 3.66 -9.08
C LEU A 144 -6.27 2.82 -8.47
N MET A 145 -6.42 2.44 -7.21
CA MET A 145 -5.62 1.37 -6.60
C MET A 145 -6.50 0.14 -6.38
N LEU A 146 -6.27 -0.94 -7.13
CA LEU A 146 -7.04 -2.18 -7.03
C LEU A 146 -6.45 -3.06 -5.94
N VAL A 147 -7.11 -3.10 -4.77
CA VAL A 147 -6.67 -3.91 -3.63
C VAL A 147 -7.29 -5.29 -3.71
N CYS A 148 -6.54 -6.22 -4.31
CA CYS A 148 -7.01 -7.55 -4.67
C CYS A 148 -6.85 -8.58 -3.54
N GLY A 149 -7.40 -9.77 -3.78
CA GLY A 149 -7.17 -10.95 -2.95
C GLY A 149 -5.68 -11.24 -2.79
N GLY A 150 -5.24 -11.42 -1.55
CA GLY A 150 -3.84 -11.60 -1.19
C GLY A 150 -3.10 -10.33 -0.76
N ALA A 151 -3.76 -9.16 -0.72
CA ALA A 151 -3.23 -8.00 -0.01
C ALA A 151 -3.26 -8.19 1.51
N GLY A 152 -2.31 -7.55 2.20
CA GLY A 152 -2.30 -7.44 3.66
C GLY A 152 -3.25 -6.34 4.16
N GLY A 153 -3.78 -6.47 5.36
CA GLY A 153 -4.72 -5.50 5.93
C GLY A 153 -6.06 -5.55 5.21
N HIS A 154 -6.80 -4.43 5.15
CA HIS A 154 -8.08 -4.38 4.46
C HIS A 154 -7.89 -4.67 2.98
N ALA A 155 -8.60 -5.68 2.47
CA ALA A 155 -8.41 -6.18 1.12
C ALA A 155 -9.74 -6.64 0.49
N GLY A 156 -9.78 -6.66 -0.84
CA GLY A 156 -10.81 -7.35 -1.60
C GLY A 156 -10.53 -8.85 -1.70
N THR A 157 -11.52 -9.60 -2.19
CA THR A 157 -11.38 -11.05 -2.45
C THR A 157 -11.25 -11.37 -3.95
N LEU A 158 -11.36 -10.37 -4.82
CA LEU A 158 -11.25 -10.56 -6.26
C LEU A 158 -9.81 -10.90 -6.66
N ASN A 159 -9.67 -11.87 -7.56
CA ASN A 159 -8.37 -12.27 -8.08
C ASN A 159 -7.80 -11.18 -9.02
N PRO A 160 -6.51 -10.80 -8.89
CA PRO A 160 -5.92 -9.73 -9.68
C PRO A 160 -5.93 -9.98 -11.20
N PHE A 161 -5.78 -11.24 -11.64
CA PHE A 161 -5.78 -11.62 -13.06
C PHE A 161 -7.14 -11.45 -13.73
N ALA A 162 -8.23 -11.39 -12.95
CA ALA A 162 -9.57 -11.14 -13.45
C ALA A 162 -10.02 -9.69 -13.22
N PHE A 163 -9.76 -9.16 -12.01
CA PHE A 163 -10.27 -7.86 -11.60
C PHE A 163 -9.64 -6.72 -12.41
N LEU A 164 -8.32 -6.72 -12.57
CA LEU A 164 -7.63 -5.65 -13.28
C LEU A 164 -8.05 -5.56 -14.75
N PRO A 165 -8.03 -6.64 -15.56
CA PRO A 165 -8.48 -6.55 -16.95
C PRO A 165 -9.96 -6.16 -17.08
N GLN A 166 -10.79 -6.45 -16.07
CA GLN A 166 -12.18 -6.03 -16.05
C GLN A 166 -12.31 -4.51 -15.81
N VAL A 167 -11.58 -3.94 -14.84
CA VAL A 167 -11.55 -2.49 -14.59
C VAL A 167 -11.00 -1.75 -15.80
N ARG A 168 -9.94 -2.28 -16.44
CA ARG A 168 -9.32 -1.65 -17.61
C ARG A 168 -10.28 -1.49 -18.80
N ARG A 169 -11.37 -2.27 -18.88
CA ARG A 169 -12.41 -2.12 -19.92
C ARG A 169 -13.27 -0.86 -19.75
N ILE A 170 -13.27 -0.26 -18.54
CA ILE A 170 -14.10 0.90 -18.21
C ILE A 170 -13.28 2.11 -17.75
N PHE A 171 -11.95 1.98 -17.68
CA PHE A 171 -11.06 3.02 -17.17
C PHE A 171 -9.72 3.06 -17.90
N ASP A 172 -9.46 4.17 -18.57
CA ASP A 172 -8.20 4.43 -19.29
C ASP A 172 -7.15 5.16 -18.45
N GLY A 173 -7.51 5.63 -17.25
CA GLY A 173 -6.57 6.33 -16.36
C GLY A 173 -5.60 5.38 -15.64
N PRO A 174 -4.61 5.92 -14.91
CA PRO A 174 -3.65 5.15 -14.14
C PRO A 174 -4.27 4.12 -13.19
N ILE A 175 -3.81 2.86 -13.29
CA ILE A 175 -4.18 1.78 -12.38
C ILE A 175 -2.96 1.28 -11.62
N MET A 176 -3.06 1.30 -10.29
CA MET A 176 -2.11 0.68 -9.39
C MET A 176 -2.67 -0.66 -8.90
N LEU A 177 -1.93 -1.75 -9.08
CA LEU A 177 -2.34 -3.07 -8.58
C LEU A 177 -1.73 -3.36 -7.20
N ALA A 178 -2.55 -3.79 -6.24
CA ALA A 178 -2.09 -4.18 -4.92
C ALA A 178 -2.56 -5.59 -4.57
N GLY A 179 -1.68 -6.35 -3.89
CA GLY A 179 -1.97 -7.68 -3.34
C GLY A 179 -1.15 -8.80 -3.98
N GLY A 180 -0.44 -9.57 -3.15
CA GLY A 180 0.35 -10.72 -3.60
C GLY A 180 1.65 -10.40 -4.36
N ILE A 181 2.05 -9.12 -4.46
CA ILE A 181 3.26 -8.70 -5.19
C ILE A 181 4.39 -8.40 -4.19
N ALA A 182 5.57 -8.98 -4.41
CA ALA A 182 6.77 -8.77 -3.57
C ALA A 182 8.11 -8.78 -4.32
N ASP A 183 8.11 -9.09 -5.62
CA ASP A 183 9.32 -9.24 -6.45
C ASP A 183 9.14 -8.58 -7.83
N GLY A 184 10.21 -8.48 -8.61
CA GLY A 184 10.19 -7.90 -9.94
C GLY A 184 9.37 -8.70 -10.97
N HIS A 185 9.21 -10.01 -10.76
CA HIS A 185 8.33 -10.85 -11.60
C HIS A 185 6.85 -10.49 -11.40
N GLY A 186 6.43 -10.24 -10.17
CA GLY A 186 5.10 -9.74 -9.85
C GLY A 186 4.84 -8.36 -10.44
N ILE A 187 5.85 -7.46 -10.45
CA ILE A 187 5.76 -6.17 -11.16
C ILE A 187 5.51 -6.42 -12.65
N ALA A 188 6.35 -7.22 -13.31
CA ALA A 188 6.21 -7.51 -14.73
C ALA A 188 4.84 -8.11 -15.09
N ALA A 189 4.34 -9.03 -14.27
CA ALA A 189 3.03 -9.64 -14.45
C ALA A 189 1.89 -8.62 -14.32
N ALA A 190 1.96 -7.72 -13.35
CA ALA A 190 0.96 -6.66 -13.17
C ALA A 190 0.92 -5.71 -14.37
N LEU A 191 2.09 -5.28 -14.87
CA LEU A 191 2.19 -4.45 -16.06
C LEU A 191 1.61 -5.16 -17.30
N ALA A 192 1.92 -6.45 -17.47
CA ALA A 192 1.39 -7.26 -18.57
C ALA A 192 -0.15 -7.44 -18.51
N LEU A 193 -0.73 -7.44 -17.30
CA LEU A 193 -2.19 -7.43 -17.13
C LEU A 193 -2.83 -6.09 -17.47
N GLY A 194 -2.04 -5.01 -17.48
CA GLY A 194 -2.47 -3.66 -17.82
C GLY A 194 -2.53 -2.70 -16.62
N ALA A 195 -1.81 -2.97 -15.53
CA ALA A 195 -1.53 -1.94 -14.52
C ALA A 195 -0.42 -1.00 -15.00
N ASP A 196 -0.40 0.21 -14.44
CA ASP A 196 0.64 1.21 -14.66
C ASP A 196 1.62 1.25 -13.49
N LEU A 197 1.14 0.93 -12.28
CA LEU A 197 1.95 0.84 -11.06
C LEU A 197 1.55 -0.40 -10.23
N VAL A 198 2.38 -0.73 -9.24
CA VAL A 198 2.04 -1.68 -8.18
C VAL A 198 2.21 -1.07 -6.80
N ALA A 199 1.40 -1.52 -5.83
CA ALA A 199 1.59 -1.20 -4.42
C ALA A 199 2.03 -2.45 -3.65
N MET A 200 3.13 -2.32 -2.92
CA MET A 200 3.66 -3.39 -2.08
C MET A 200 3.63 -2.97 -0.61
N GLY A 201 2.87 -3.70 0.20
CA GLY A 201 2.81 -3.51 1.65
C GLY A 201 3.78 -4.46 2.36
N THR A 202 3.39 -5.73 2.43
CA THR A 202 4.11 -6.83 3.10
C THR A 202 5.62 -6.82 2.86
N ARG A 203 6.07 -6.70 1.60
CA ARG A 203 7.50 -6.65 1.24
C ARG A 203 8.23 -5.45 1.85
N PHE A 204 7.58 -4.28 1.92
CA PHE A 204 8.15 -3.06 2.50
C PHE A 204 8.07 -3.04 4.04
N ILE A 205 7.14 -3.78 4.67
CA ILE A 205 7.17 -3.97 6.13
C ILE A 205 8.47 -4.67 6.54
N ALA A 206 8.89 -5.68 5.77
CA ALA A 206 10.15 -6.41 5.95
C ALA A 206 11.37 -5.62 5.43
N THR A 207 11.45 -4.33 5.80
CA THR A 207 12.62 -3.49 5.59
C THR A 207 13.12 -2.89 6.90
N ARG A 208 14.38 -2.45 6.97
CA ARG A 208 14.98 -1.89 8.19
C ARG A 208 14.28 -0.59 8.61
N GLU A 209 13.90 0.24 7.64
CA GLU A 209 13.34 1.58 7.78
C GLU A 209 11.87 1.58 8.22
N ALA A 210 11.14 0.48 7.97
CA ALA A 210 9.75 0.34 8.39
C ALA A 210 9.57 0.44 9.91
N GLY A 211 8.53 1.15 10.34
CA GLY A 211 8.17 1.35 11.76
C GLY A 211 7.55 0.13 12.44
N ALA A 212 7.45 -1.00 11.75
CA ALA A 212 6.97 -2.26 12.31
C ALA A 212 7.96 -2.82 13.35
N SER A 213 7.45 -3.56 14.34
CA SER A 213 8.32 -4.16 15.36
C SER A 213 9.21 -5.25 14.75
N PRO A 214 10.37 -5.56 15.35
CA PRO A 214 11.22 -6.67 14.91
C PRO A 214 10.45 -7.99 14.82
N GLU A 215 9.52 -8.24 15.75
CA GLU A 215 8.69 -9.44 15.76
C GLU A 215 7.72 -9.49 14.57
N HIS A 216 7.14 -8.35 14.18
CA HIS A 216 6.30 -8.29 12.98
C HIS A 216 7.13 -8.58 11.73
N LYS A 217 8.32 -7.96 11.60
CA LYS A 217 9.22 -8.19 10.46
C LYS A 217 9.64 -9.65 10.36
N GLN A 218 10.03 -10.26 11.48
CA GLN A 218 10.43 -11.67 11.50
C GLN A 218 9.24 -12.60 11.21
N CYS A 219 8.05 -12.29 11.74
CA CYS A 219 6.84 -13.06 11.46
C CYS A 219 6.46 -13.06 9.97
N LEU A 220 6.83 -12.03 9.21
CA LEU A 220 6.64 -12.01 7.75
C LEU A 220 7.62 -12.91 7.02
N VAL A 221 8.86 -13.02 7.51
CA VAL A 221 9.90 -13.89 6.94
C VAL A 221 9.58 -15.37 7.21
N ASP A 222 9.02 -15.66 8.39
CA ASP A 222 8.76 -17.03 8.81
C ASP A 222 7.43 -17.59 8.26
N ALA A 223 6.55 -16.74 7.72
CA ALA A 223 5.19 -17.12 7.31
C ALA A 223 5.13 -17.58 5.84
N ALA A 224 4.31 -18.61 5.61
CA ALA A 224 3.93 -19.02 4.26
C ALA A 224 2.65 -18.33 3.80
N ALA A 225 2.36 -18.37 2.50
CA ALA A 225 1.14 -17.78 1.94
C ALA A 225 -0.15 -18.38 2.56
N GLU A 226 -0.13 -19.66 2.91
CA GLU A 226 -1.24 -20.38 3.57
C GLU A 226 -1.47 -19.96 5.03
N ASP A 227 -0.49 -19.28 5.64
CA ASP A 227 -0.61 -18.76 7.00
C ASP A 227 -1.39 -17.45 7.07
N VAL A 228 -1.77 -16.88 5.92
CA VAL A 228 -2.54 -15.64 5.87
C VAL A 228 -4.03 -15.96 6.00
N LEU A 229 -4.64 -15.42 7.04
CA LEU A 229 -6.07 -15.54 7.31
C LEU A 229 -6.79 -14.23 6.96
N PHE A 230 -7.73 -14.29 6.02
CA PHE A 230 -8.66 -13.21 5.74
C PHE A 230 -9.89 -13.31 6.64
N THR A 231 -10.10 -12.33 7.53
CA THR A 231 -11.16 -12.36 8.54
C THR A 231 -11.56 -10.94 8.95
N ASP A 232 -12.78 -10.79 9.47
CA ASP A 232 -13.25 -9.53 10.08
C ASP A 232 -13.08 -9.49 11.61
N ALA A 233 -12.75 -10.62 12.24
CA ALA A 233 -12.72 -10.76 13.69
C ALA A 233 -11.67 -9.85 14.38
N ILE A 234 -10.54 -9.59 13.71
CA ILE A 234 -9.44 -8.84 14.32
C ILE A 234 -9.64 -7.32 14.19
N ALA A 235 -10.18 -6.84 13.06
CA ALA A 235 -10.38 -5.41 12.81
C ALA A 235 -11.80 -4.91 13.14
N GLY A 236 -12.77 -5.83 13.22
CA GLY A 236 -14.18 -5.51 13.00
C GLY A 236 -14.51 -5.18 11.55
N MET A 237 -13.62 -5.52 10.61
CA MET A 237 -13.76 -5.38 9.15
C MET A 237 -12.87 -6.40 8.43
N PRO A 238 -13.27 -6.89 7.23
CA PRO A 238 -12.49 -7.88 6.48
C PRO A 238 -11.06 -7.40 6.18
N ALA A 239 -10.08 -8.16 6.67
CA ALA A 239 -8.66 -7.89 6.48
C ALA A 239 -7.80 -9.16 6.64
N SER A 240 -6.58 -9.12 6.13
CA SER A 240 -5.63 -10.24 6.16
C SER A 240 -4.63 -10.14 7.32
N PHE A 241 -4.49 -11.23 8.08
CA PHE A 241 -3.59 -11.37 9.24
C PHE A 241 -2.77 -12.65 9.19
N ILE A 242 -1.63 -12.65 9.86
CA ILE A 242 -0.74 -13.80 9.93
C ILE A 242 -1.14 -14.70 11.10
N ARG A 243 -1.45 -15.98 10.83
CA ARG A 243 -1.91 -16.98 11.80
C ARG A 243 -1.00 -17.09 13.03
N GLN A 244 0.31 -17.07 12.84
CA GLN A 244 1.30 -17.17 13.92
C GLN A 244 1.13 -16.06 14.96
N SER A 245 0.86 -14.83 14.52
CA SER A 245 0.62 -13.71 15.43
C SER A 245 -0.70 -13.85 16.20
N ILE A 246 -1.73 -14.45 15.58
CA ILE A 246 -3.02 -14.74 16.24
C ILE A 246 -2.79 -15.74 17.38
N ILE A 247 -2.09 -16.85 17.07
CA ILE A 247 -1.76 -17.90 18.04
C ILE A 247 -0.90 -17.35 19.18
N ALA A 248 0.10 -16.51 18.86
CA ALA A 248 0.97 -15.88 19.86
C ALA A 248 0.20 -14.97 20.84
N ASN A 249 -0.98 -14.48 20.46
CA ASN A 249 -1.88 -13.70 21.31
C ASN A 249 -2.95 -14.55 22.03
N GLY A 250 -2.81 -15.88 22.03
CA GLY A 250 -3.70 -16.80 22.72
C GLY A 250 -5.07 -16.98 22.05
N LEU A 251 -5.17 -16.69 20.75
CA LEU A 251 -6.38 -16.86 19.96
C LEU A 251 -6.28 -18.09 19.07
N ASP A 252 -7.41 -18.76 18.84
CA ASP A 252 -7.53 -19.83 17.85
C ASP A 252 -7.92 -19.23 16.49
N PRO A 253 -7.06 -19.33 15.45
CA PRO A 253 -7.37 -18.79 14.12
C PRO A 253 -8.57 -19.46 13.45
N ASP A 254 -8.93 -20.68 13.85
CA ASP A 254 -10.05 -21.43 13.28
C ASP A 254 -11.34 -21.25 14.10
N ALA A 255 -11.27 -20.56 15.25
CA ALA A 255 -12.40 -20.28 16.14
C ALA A 255 -12.38 -18.85 16.71
N LEU A 256 -12.13 -17.85 15.85
CA LEU A 256 -12.07 -16.45 16.26
C LEU A 256 -13.46 -15.91 16.71
N PRO A 257 -13.50 -15.04 17.73
CA PRO A 257 -14.75 -14.43 18.16
C PRO A 257 -15.28 -13.46 17.10
N ALA A 258 -16.59 -13.52 16.86
CA ALA A 258 -17.25 -12.59 15.95
C ALA A 258 -17.12 -11.13 16.46
N PRO A 259 -16.93 -10.14 15.56
CA PRO A 259 -16.84 -8.74 15.95
C PRO A 259 -18.16 -8.23 16.54
N LEU A 260 -18.08 -7.26 17.45
CA LEU A 260 -19.25 -6.67 18.11
C LEU A 260 -20.04 -5.74 17.18
N ALA A 261 -19.32 -5.06 16.28
CA ALA A 261 -19.88 -4.22 15.22
C ALA A 261 -18.80 -3.90 14.18
N PHE A 262 -19.17 -3.16 13.14
CA PHE A 262 -18.23 -2.57 12.19
C PHE A 262 -17.17 -1.72 12.92
N HIS A 263 -15.89 -1.98 12.64
CA HIS A 263 -14.74 -1.40 13.36
C HIS A 263 -14.70 -1.65 14.88
N ARG A 264 -15.47 -2.61 15.40
CA ARG A 264 -15.48 -2.98 16.81
C ARG A 264 -15.14 -4.47 16.99
N PRO A 265 -13.85 -4.82 17.02
CA PRO A 265 -13.43 -6.21 17.22
C PRO A 265 -13.75 -6.70 18.64
N ASN A 266 -13.94 -8.01 18.80
CA ASN A 266 -14.24 -8.65 20.08
C ASN A 266 -12.99 -9.39 20.61
N LEU A 267 -11.92 -8.63 20.88
CA LEU A 267 -10.63 -9.20 21.24
C LEU A 267 -10.38 -9.10 22.76
N PRO A 268 -9.59 -10.02 23.33
CA PRO A 268 -9.13 -9.93 24.71
C PRO A 268 -8.41 -8.60 25.00
N GLU A 269 -8.33 -8.26 26.29
CA GLU A 269 -7.57 -7.09 26.73
C GLU A 269 -6.10 -7.17 26.26
N GLY A 270 -5.53 -6.05 25.85
CA GLY A 270 -4.16 -5.97 25.31
C GLY A 270 -3.99 -6.41 23.86
N VAL A 271 -4.87 -7.27 23.32
CA VAL A 271 -4.80 -7.71 21.92
C VAL A 271 -5.30 -6.62 20.99
N ARG A 272 -4.47 -6.21 20.02
CA ARG A 272 -4.74 -5.09 19.13
C ARG A 272 -4.35 -5.42 17.71
N ALA A 273 -5.28 -5.13 16.81
CA ALA A 273 -5.04 -4.96 15.40
C ALA A 273 -3.73 -4.20 15.09
N TRP A 274 -2.84 -4.85 14.35
CA TRP A 274 -1.65 -4.36 13.64
C TRP A 274 -0.49 -4.05 14.57
N LYS A 275 -0.77 -4.04 15.88
CA LYS A 275 0.21 -3.87 16.95
C LYS A 275 0.63 -5.20 17.55
N THR A 276 -0.31 -6.09 17.85
CA THR A 276 -0.02 -7.40 18.45
C THR A 276 -0.43 -8.55 17.55
N VAL A 277 -1.52 -8.39 16.78
CA VAL A 277 -1.87 -9.29 15.68
C VAL A 277 -1.43 -8.64 14.38
N PHE A 278 -0.50 -9.30 13.69
CA PHE A 278 0.25 -8.74 12.57
C PHE A 278 -0.48 -8.92 11.25
N SER A 279 -0.41 -7.87 10.44
CA SER A 279 -0.93 -7.87 9.07
C SER A 279 0.12 -8.40 8.09
N GLY A 280 -0.32 -9.20 7.12
CA GLY A 280 0.48 -9.73 6.03
C GLY A 280 -0.44 -10.17 4.88
N GLY A 281 0.02 -10.04 3.64
CA GLY A 281 -0.65 -10.54 2.45
C GLY A 281 -0.02 -11.85 1.98
N HIS A 282 -0.60 -12.52 0.98
CA HIS A 282 -0.08 -13.79 0.44
C HIS A 282 1.37 -13.69 -0.06
N SER A 283 1.86 -12.47 -0.34
CA SER A 283 3.25 -12.27 -0.73
C SER A 283 4.27 -12.54 0.38
N VAL A 284 3.86 -12.85 1.62
CA VAL A 284 4.77 -13.35 2.66
C VAL A 284 5.57 -14.57 2.18
N GLY A 285 4.98 -15.43 1.34
CA GLY A 285 5.69 -16.58 0.77
C GLY A 285 6.82 -16.23 -0.22
N LEU A 286 7.09 -14.95 -0.45
CA LEU A 286 8.18 -14.41 -1.27
C LEU A 286 9.06 -13.43 -0.47
N VAL A 287 8.95 -13.43 0.87
CA VAL A 287 9.70 -12.56 1.77
C VAL A 287 10.68 -13.39 2.57
N ASP A 288 11.94 -13.45 2.13
CA ASP A 288 12.96 -14.33 2.75
C ASP A 288 13.92 -13.58 3.71
N ASP A 289 13.81 -12.26 3.79
CA ASP A 289 14.79 -11.41 4.49
C ASP A 289 14.20 -10.08 4.99
N VAL A 290 14.91 -9.44 5.93
CA VAL A 290 14.72 -8.03 6.29
C VAL A 290 15.91 -7.22 5.76
N THR A 291 15.69 -6.41 4.74
CA THR A 291 16.75 -5.65 4.04
C THR A 291 16.54 -4.12 4.10
N SER A 292 17.40 -3.28 3.52
CA SER A 292 17.06 -1.85 3.37
C SER A 292 16.11 -1.65 2.22
N VAL A 293 15.42 -0.51 2.22
CA VAL A 293 14.64 -0.07 1.06
C VAL A 293 15.52 0.06 -0.20
N ALA A 294 16.74 0.60 -0.07
CA ALA A 294 17.65 0.73 -1.20
C ALA A 294 18.01 -0.64 -1.81
N ASP A 295 18.45 -1.59 -0.99
CA ASP A 295 18.84 -2.94 -1.43
C ASP A 295 17.62 -3.69 -2.02
N LEU A 296 16.43 -3.49 -1.45
CA LEU A 296 15.18 -4.05 -1.98
C LEU A 296 14.87 -3.49 -3.36
N VAL A 297 14.94 -2.17 -3.54
CA VAL A 297 14.61 -1.51 -4.82
C VAL A 297 15.59 -1.91 -5.92
N ASP A 298 16.89 -2.01 -5.60
CA ASP A 298 17.89 -2.49 -6.54
C ASP A 298 17.63 -3.95 -6.97
N ARG A 299 17.21 -4.80 -6.02
CA ARG A 299 16.80 -6.18 -6.32
C ARG A 299 15.58 -6.22 -7.22
N LEU A 300 14.53 -5.44 -6.91
CA LEU A 300 13.31 -5.36 -7.72
C LEU A 300 13.58 -4.91 -9.16
N GLU A 301 14.51 -3.97 -9.36
CA GLU A 301 14.92 -3.49 -10.68
C GLU A 301 15.60 -4.58 -11.51
N SER A 302 16.51 -5.33 -10.90
CA SER A 302 17.17 -6.48 -11.53
C SER A 302 16.16 -7.55 -11.91
N GLU A 303 15.29 -7.95 -10.97
CA GLU A 303 14.27 -8.97 -11.19
C GLU A 303 13.24 -8.56 -12.25
N LEU A 304 12.82 -7.28 -12.28
CA LEU A 304 11.92 -6.77 -13.31
C LEU A 304 12.56 -6.84 -14.69
N SER A 305 13.84 -6.45 -14.79
CA SER A 305 14.60 -6.50 -16.04
C SER A 305 14.71 -7.94 -16.57
N GLU A 306 14.96 -8.91 -15.68
CA GLU A 306 14.99 -10.33 -16.02
C GLU A 306 13.61 -10.88 -16.41
N ALA A 307 12.55 -10.45 -15.71
CA ALA A 307 11.19 -10.91 -15.97
C ALA A 307 10.61 -10.35 -17.28
N ALA A 308 11.01 -9.13 -17.66
CA ALA A 308 10.60 -8.48 -18.90
C ALA A 308 11.27 -9.09 -20.15
N ALA A 309 12.34 -9.89 -19.98
CA ALA A 309 13.02 -10.53 -21.09
C ALA A 309 12.10 -11.58 -21.78
N PRO A 310 12.01 -11.59 -23.13
CA PRO A 310 11.20 -12.58 -23.84
C PRO A 310 11.60 -14.01 -23.49
N ARG A 311 10.64 -14.82 -23.03
CA ARG A 311 10.86 -16.25 -22.75
C ARG A 311 10.22 -17.13 -23.82
N ASP A 312 10.97 -18.06 -24.40
CA ASP A 312 10.40 -19.14 -25.20
C ASP A 312 9.79 -20.19 -24.26
N TRP A 313 8.49 -20.09 -24.05
CA TRP A 313 7.75 -21.02 -23.19
C TRP A 313 7.83 -22.46 -23.70
N ARG A 314 7.97 -22.71 -25.01
CA ARG A 314 8.09 -24.06 -25.56
C ARG A 314 9.46 -24.65 -25.27
N ALA A 315 10.52 -23.88 -25.45
CA ALA A 315 11.87 -24.31 -25.03
C ALA A 315 11.92 -24.54 -23.51
N SER A 316 11.29 -23.67 -22.73
CA SER A 316 11.23 -23.80 -21.27
C SER A 316 10.51 -25.09 -20.83
N LEU A 317 9.39 -25.45 -21.48
CA LEU A 317 8.71 -26.72 -21.23
C LEU A 317 9.58 -27.91 -21.60
N ARG A 318 10.25 -27.88 -22.77
CA ARG A 318 11.15 -28.96 -23.20
C ARG A 318 12.36 -29.15 -22.29
N GLY A 319 12.83 -28.10 -21.61
CA GLY A 319 13.96 -28.19 -20.69
C GLY A 319 13.58 -28.62 -19.27
N ARG A 320 12.28 -28.64 -18.92
CA ARG A 320 11.78 -29.01 -17.59
C ARG A 320 11.17 -30.41 -17.53
N LEU A 321 10.83 -30.97 -18.69
CA LEU A 321 10.39 -32.35 -18.89
C LEU A 321 11.56 -33.22 -19.32
#